data_AF-A0A7C6NJ67-F1
#
_entry.id   AF-A0A7C6NJ67-F1
#
_cell.length_a   1.000
_cell.length_b   1.000
_cell.length_c   1.000
_cell.angle_alpha   90.00
_cell.angle_beta   90.00
_cell.angle_gamma   90.00
#
_symmetry.space_group_name_H-M   'P 1'
#
loop_
_entity.id
_entity.type
_entity.pdbx_description
1 polymer ?
#
loop_
_entity_poly.entity_id
_entity_poly.type
_entity_poly.pdbx_seq_one_letter_code
_entity_poly.pdbx_strand_id
1 'polypeptide(L)' 'VAVIAGILATQFNGMGLRLLEEHPHLVGGIIVGSLIGIVLFRGIPVGPLMAAGIAALLLELLEKFFSFLKK' A
#
# COMPACT_ATOMS: atom_id res chain seq x y z
N VAL A 1 6.89 -21.25 2.24
CA VAL A 1 6.06 -20.19 1.62
C VAL A 1 5.34 -19.35 2.66
N ALA A 2 4.46 -19.91 3.51
CA ALA A 2 3.69 -19.15 4.50
C ALA A 2 4.54 -18.29 5.46
N VAL A 3 5.64 -18.83 6.00
CA VAL A 3 6.58 -18.09 6.87
C VAL A 3 7.18 -16.89 6.16
N ILE A 4 7.65 -17.07 4.92
CA ILE A 4 8.23 -16.00 4.10
C ILE A 4 7.16 -14.93 3.80
N ALA A 5 5.94 -15.35 3.45
CA ALA A 5 4.83 -14.42 3.22
C ALA A 5 4.50 -13.60 4.48
N GLY A 6 4.52 -14.21 5.66
CA GLY A 6 4.34 -13.51 6.94
C GLY A 6 5.43 -12.47 7.20
N ILE A 7 6.70 -12.82 6.97
CA ILE A 7 7.84 -11.90 7.13
C ILE A 7 7.73 -10.72 6.16
N LEU A 8 7.38 -10.97 4.89
CA LEU A 8 7.19 -9.91 3.91
C LEU A 8 5.99 -9.02 4.27
N ALA A 9 4.89 -9.62 4.72
CA ALA A 9 3.70 -8.88 5.12
C ALA A 9 3.99 -7.91 6.28
N THR A 10 4.78 -8.30 7.27
CA THR A 10 5.12 -7.40 8.39
C THR A 10 6.02 -6.25 7.93
N GLN A 11 6.96 -6.49 7.02
CA GLN A 11 7.78 -5.42 6.43
C GLN A 11 6.93 -4.42 5.61
N PHE A 12 5.98 -4.93 4.83
CA PHE A 12 5.08 -4.08 4.03
C PHE A 12 4.18 -3.23 4.91
N ASN A 13 3.66 -3.78 6.00
CA ASN A 13 2.91 -3.00 6.99
C ASN A 13 3.80 -1.94 7.66
N GLY A 14 5.08 -2.21 7.91
CA GLY A 14 6.02 -1.21 8.43
C GLY A 14 6.22 -0.03 7.48
N MET A 15 6.36 -0.29 6.17
CA MET A 15 6.43 0.76 5.15
C MET A 15 5.12 1.56 5.05
N GLY A 16 3.99 0.86 5.08
CA GLY A 16 2.68 1.49 5.09
C GLY A 16 2.46 2.37 6.32
N LEU A 17 2.90 1.93 7.49
CA LEU A 17 2.80 2.70 8.73
C LEU A 17 3.56 4.03 8.60
N ARG A 18 4.81 3.97 8.15
CA ARG A 18 5.64 5.17 7.95
C ARG A 18 5.02 6.14 6.95
N LEU A 19 4.48 5.62 5.83
CA LEU A 19 3.79 6.44 4.85
C LEU A 19 2.58 7.17 5.46
N LEU A 20 1.81 6.48 6.31
CA LEU A 20 0.65 7.09 6.99
C LEU A 20 1.05 8.05 8.11
N GLU A 21 2.18 7.82 8.79
CA GLU A 21 2.73 8.74 9.79
C GLU A 21 3.21 10.04 9.13
N GLU A 22 3.92 9.94 8.01
CA GLU A 22 4.41 11.09 7.24
C GLU A 22 3.25 11.81 6.51
N HIS A 23 2.27 11.06 6.03
CA HIS A 23 1.17 11.56 5.23
C HIS A 23 -0.21 11.04 5.67
N PRO A 24 -0.75 11.47 6.83
CA PRO A 24 -2.00 10.96 7.40
C PRO A 24 -3.23 11.19 6.51
N HIS A 25 -3.25 12.29 5.76
CA HIS A 25 -4.29 12.61 4.79
C HIS A 25 -4.51 11.53 3.71
N LEU A 26 -3.52 10.68 3.43
CA LEU A 26 -3.65 9.57 2.46
C LEU A 26 -4.65 8.50 2.92
N VAL A 27 -4.92 8.39 4.23
CA VAL A 27 -5.90 7.44 4.78
C VAL A 27 -7.27 7.61 4.12
N GLY A 28 -7.70 8.87 3.91
CA GLY A 28 -8.99 9.16 3.25
C GLY A 28 -9.05 8.59 1.83
N GLY A 29 -8.00 8.79 1.04
CA GLY A 29 -7.90 8.24 -0.31
C GLY A 29 -7.87 6.71 -0.32
N ILE A 30 -7.14 6.10 0.62
CA ILE A 30 -7.07 4.64 0.78
C ILE A 30 -8.43 4.04 1.11
N ILE A 31 -9.20 4.68 2.02
CA ILE A 31 -10.55 4.22 2.38
C ILE A 31 -11.46 4.30 1.15
N VAL A 32 -11.47 5.44 0.45
CA VAL A 32 -12.31 5.62 -0.75
C VAL A 32 -11.95 4.59 -1.83
N GLY A 33 -10.66 4.41 -2.13
CA GLY A 33 -10.20 3.40 -3.09
C GLY A 33 -10.57 1.97 -2.68
N SER A 34 -10.45 1.65 -1.38
CA SER A 34 -10.84 0.34 -0.84
C SER A 34 -12.34 0.09 -0.97
N LEU A 35 -13.18 1.09 -0.69
CA LEU A 35 -14.63 0.99 -0.88
C LEU A 35 -15.01 0.74 -2.34
N ILE A 36 -14.37 1.46 -3.28
CA ILE A 36 -14.55 1.25 -4.72
C ILE A 36 -14.16 -0.20 -5.07
N GLY A 37 -13.02 -0.67 -4.57
CA GLY A 37 -12.55 -2.05 -4.72
C GLY A 37 -13.56 -3.09 -4.24
N ILE A 38 -14.09 -2.90 -3.04
CA ILE A 38 -15.07 -3.79 -2.41
C ILE A 38 -16.36 -3.83 -3.22
N VAL A 39 -16.93 -2.66 -3.55
CA VAL A 39 -18.24 -2.56 -4.19
C VAL A 39 -18.20 -3.02 -5.65
N LEU A 40 -17.18 -2.65 -6.42
CA LEU A 40 -17.11 -2.96 -7.85
C LEU A 40 -16.54 -4.35 -8.14
N PHE A 41 -15.58 -4.82 -7.33
CA PHE A 41 -14.85 -6.06 -7.59
C PHE A 41 -15.16 -7.17 -6.57
N ARG A 42 -16.15 -6.98 -5.69
CA ARG A 42 -16.50 -7.91 -4.60
C ARG A 42 -15.31 -8.21 -3.67
N GLY A 43 -14.45 -7.22 -3.48
CA GLY A 43 -13.27 -7.33 -2.61
C GLY A 43 -13.62 -7.50 -1.13
N ILE A 44 -12.69 -8.05 -0.35
CA ILE A 44 -12.84 -8.20 1.10
C ILE A 44 -12.24 -6.97 1.79
N PRO A 45 -12.94 -6.36 2.77
CA PRO A 45 -12.39 -5.23 3.50
C PRO A 45 -11.10 -5.62 4.21
N VAL A 46 -10.07 -4.81 4.00
CA VAL A 46 -8.79 -4.88 4.69
C VAL A 46 -8.61 -3.61 5.53
N GLY A 47 -7.81 -3.70 6.59
CA GLY A 47 -7.41 -2.52 7.35
C GLY A 47 -6.62 -1.52 6.48
N PRO A 48 -6.65 -0.21 6.80
CA PRO A 48 -5.99 0.81 6.00
C PRO A 48 -4.45 0.64 5.96
N LEU A 49 -3.87 -0.02 6.97
CA LEU A 49 -2.43 -0.25 7.06
C LEU A 49 -1.88 -1.12 5.94
N MET A 50 -2.56 -2.23 5.62
CA MET A 50 -2.09 -3.13 4.54
C MET A 50 -2.22 -2.45 3.17
N ALA A 51 -3.31 -1.71 2.96
CA ALA A 51 -3.50 -0.93 1.74
C ALA A 51 -2.46 0.19 1.61
N ALA A 52 -2.08 0.84 2.72
CA ALA A 52 -0.97 1.78 2.76
C ALA A 52 0.38 1.11 2.46
N GLY A 53 0.61 -0.12 2.92
CA GLY A 53 1.82 -0.88 2.60
C GLY A 53 1.96 -1.13 1.10
N ILE A 54 0.84 -1.48 0.44
CA ILE A 54 0.81 -1.62 -1.03
C ILE A 54 1.03 -0.27 -1.72
N ALA A 55 0.41 0.80 -1.22
CA ALA A 55 0.60 2.15 -1.77
C ALA A 55 2.07 2.60 -1.67
N ALA A 56 2.72 2.37 -0.52
CA ALA A 56 4.13 2.68 -0.31
C ALA A 56 5.04 1.94 -1.30
N LEU A 57 4.80 0.63 -1.49
CA LEU A 57 5.52 -0.18 -2.48
C LEU A 57 5.33 0.34 -3.92
N LEU A 58 4.09 0.70 -4.29
CA LEU A 58 3.79 1.21 -5.62
C LEU A 58 4.46 2.56 -5.88
N LEU A 59 4.46 3.46 -4.89
CA LEU A 59 5.15 4.74 -4.99
C LEU A 59 6.65 4.54 -5.18
N GLU A 60 7.29 3.71 -4.36
CA GLU A 60 8.73 3.45 -4.45
C GLU A 60 9.09 2.80 -5.80
N LEU A 61 8.26 1.88 -6.31
CA LEU A 61 8.47 1.26 -7.61
C LEU A 61 8.32 2.27 -8.75
N LEU A 62 7.31 3.14 -8.67
CA LEU A 62 7.03 4.16 -9.68
C LEU A 62 8.15 5.20 -9.73
N GLU A 63 8.66 5.65 -8.57
CA GLU A 63 9.80 6.56 -8.48
C GLU A 63 11.07 5.96 -9.09
N LYS A 64 11.38 4.69 -8.76
CA LYS A 64 12.52 3.98 -9.35
C LYS A 64 12.37 3.84 -10.86
N PHE A 65 11.17 3.53 -11.34
CA PHE A 65 10.88 3.41 -12.77
C PHE A 65 11.08 4.73 -13.52
N PHE A 66 10.55 5.84 -12.99
CA PHE A 66 10.75 7.16 -13.59
C PHE A 66 12.21 7.63 -13.54
N SER A 67 12.91 7.34 -12.45
CA SER A 67 14.34 7.62 -12.32
C SER A 67 15.16 6.87 -13.38
N PHE A 68 14.82 5.60 -13.65
CA PHE A 68 15.43 4.81 -14.71
C PHE A 68 15.15 5.37 -16.10
N LEU A 69 13.91 5.81 -16.37
CA LEU A 69 13.52 6.36 -17.67
C LEU A 69 14.19 7.70 -17.99
N LYS A 70 14.53 8.48 -16.97
CA LYS A 70 15.19 9.79 -17.11
C LYS A 70 16.72 9.69 -17.30
N LYS A 71 17.29 8.49 -17.19
CA LYS A 71 18.71 8.20 -17.34
C LYS A 71 19.04 7.82 -18.79
#